data_AF-A0A316SSV0-F1
#
_entry.id   AF-A0A316SSV0-F1
#
_cell.length_a   1.000
_cell.length_b   1.000
_cell.length_c   1.000
_cell.angle_alpha   90.00
_cell.angle_beta   90.00
_cell.angle_gamma   90.00
#
_symmetry.space_group_name_H-M   'P 1'
#
loop_
_entity.id
_entity.type
_entity.pdbx_description
1 polymer ?
#
loop_
_entity_poly.entity_id
_entity_poly.type
_entity_poly.pdbx_seq_one_letter_code
_entity_poly.pdbx_strand_id
1 'polypeptide(L)'
;MDSKYYISIVLMSFLMTYPIRSIPALFISKLELSPYWQRFLDLVPYTALTALVFPGVFYCIDNNQYAAYIGTAVALVAAIAKMSLSVVVLLAVAAAYIAIVAV
;
A
#
# COMPACT_ATOMS: atom_id res chain seq x y z
N MET A 1 -26.35 13.37 15.92
CA MET A 1 -24.96 12.83 15.96
C MET A 1 -24.14 13.66 15.01
N ASP A 2 -23.72 14.81 15.51
CA ASP A 2 -23.47 16.02 14.75
C ASP A 2 -22.11 15.99 14.05
N SER A 3 -22.07 16.39 12.77
CA SER A 3 -20.88 16.50 11.92
C SER A 3 -19.65 17.13 12.61
N LYS A 4 -19.87 17.99 13.61
CA LYS A 4 -18.85 18.60 14.45
C LYS A 4 -18.00 17.57 15.22
N TYR A 5 -18.57 16.45 15.68
CA TYR A 5 -17.84 15.42 16.42
C TYR A 5 -16.80 14.68 15.58
N TYR A 6 -17.08 14.40 14.31
CA TYR A 6 -16.12 13.76 13.42
C TYR A 6 -14.90 14.66 13.19
N ILE A 7 -15.13 15.97 13.03
CA ILE A 7 -14.06 16.96 12.85
C ILE A 7 -13.20 17.03 14.12
N SER A 8 -13.81 17.02 15.30
CA SER A 8 -13.09 17.01 16.59
C SER A 8 -12.19 15.79 16.73
N ILE A 9 -12.68 14.60 16.38
CA ILE A 9 -11.93 13.35 16.50
C ILE A 9 -10.74 13.36 15.53
N VAL A 10 -10.94 13.77 14.28
CA VAL A 10 -9.85 13.86 13.29
C VAL A 10 -8.78 14.85 13.75
N LEU A 11 -9.17 16.01 14.29
CA LEU A 11 -8.23 17.00 14.78
C LEU A 11 -7.43 16.50 15.99
N MET A 12 -8.09 15.83 16.93
CA MET A 12 -7.45 15.25 18.11
C MET A 12 -6.49 14.11 17.74
N SER A 13 -6.90 13.24 16.81
CA SER A 13 -6.04 12.17 16.29
C SER A 13 -4.84 12.74 15.53
N PHE A 14 -5.00 13.79 14.73
CA PHE A 14 -3.88 14.43 14.05
C PHE A 14 -2.89 15.03 15.05
N LEU A 15 -3.39 15.76 16.04
CA LEU A 15 -2.57 16.45 17.02
C LEU A 15 -1.73 15.49 17.88
N MET A 16 -2.26 14.31 18.23
CA MET A 16 -1.50 13.30 18.94
C MET A 16 -0.55 12.50 18.05
N THR A 17 -0.99 12.11 16.85
CA THR A 17 -0.24 11.13 16.04
C THR A 17 0.88 11.78 15.23
N TYR A 18 0.68 13.04 14.79
CA TYR A 18 1.63 13.74 13.93
C TYR A 18 2.98 14.00 14.64
N PRO A 19 3.02 14.53 15.87
CA PRO A 19 4.29 14.77 16.58
C PRO A 19 5.04 13.46 16.83
N ILE A 20 4.32 12.42 17.26
CA ILE A 20 4.90 11.10 17.56
C ILE A 20 5.54 10.47 16.31
N ARG A 21 4.97 10.68 15.11
CA ARG A 21 5.55 10.18 13.84
C ARG A 21 6.63 11.10 13.26
N SER A 22 6.53 12.42 13.43
CA SER A 22 7.51 13.36 12.88
C SER A 22 8.81 13.38 13.68
N ILE A 23 8.77 13.15 14.99
CA ILE A 23 9.98 13.12 15.84
C ILE A 23 10.97 12.02 15.38
N PRO A 24 10.56 10.75 15.18
CA PRO A 24 11.43 9.71 14.64
C PRO A 24 11.95 10.05 13.24
N ALA A 25 11.08 10.57 12.36
CA ALA A 25 11.46 10.90 10.99
C ALA A 25 12.53 12.01 10.93
N LEU A 26 12.41 13.03 11.78
CA LEU A 26 13.37 14.12 11.87
C LEU A 26 14.70 13.68 12.50
N PHE A 27 14.67 12.79 13.50
CA PHE A 27 15.89 12.25 14.13
C PHE A 27 16.66 11.31 13.19
N ILE A 28 15.95 10.44 12.48
CA ILE A 28 16.56 9.53 11.48
C ILE A 28 17.20 10.33 10.33
N SER A 29 16.60 11.46 9.94
CA SER A 29 17.17 12.34 8.93
C SER A 29 18.41 13.11 9.38
N LYS A 30 18.70 13.18 10.69
CA LYS A 30 19.89 13.85 11.26
C LYS A 30 21.05 12.90 11.56
N LEU A 31 20.84 11.58 11.45
CA LEU A 31 21.92 10.62 11.52
C LEU A 31 22.75 10.73 10.23
N GLU A 32 23.98 11.25 10.34
CA GLU A 32 24.99 11.18 9.29
C GLU A 32 25.43 9.71 9.11
N LEU A 33 24.54 8.91 8.53
CA LEU A 33 24.90 7.57 8.07
C LEU A 33 25.85 7.73 6.89
N SER A 34 26.91 6.91 6.85
CA SER A 34 27.80 6.92 5.68
C SER A 34 27.01 6.58 4.42
N PRO A 35 27.42 7.04 3.23
CA PRO A 35 26.70 6.84 1.97
C PRO A 35 26.38 5.36 1.67
N TYR A 36 27.16 4.44 2.22
CA TYR A 36 26.95 2.99 2.10
C TYR A 36 25.75 2.51 2.92
N TRP A 37 25.65 2.93 4.19
CA TRP A 37 24.56 2.52 5.08
C TRP A 37 23.23 3.14 4.68
N GLN A 38 23.21 4.40 4.23
CA GLN A 38 21.99 5.03 3.75
C GLN A 38 21.41 4.30 2.54
N ARG A 39 22.24 3.98 1.54
CA ARG A 39 21.83 3.17 0.38
C ARG A 39 21.33 1.78 0.78
N PHE A 40 22.00 1.13 1.73
CA PHE A 40 21.56 -0.18 2.22
C PHE A 40 20.20 -0.08 2.93
N LEU A 41 20.01 0.91 3.81
CA LEU A 41 18.75 1.12 4.53
C LEU A 41 17.60 1.53 3.62
N ASP A 42 17.83 2.26 2.54
CA ASP A 42 16.77 2.63 1.59
C ASP A 42 16.31 1.43 0.75
N LEU A 43 17.24 0.52 0.41
CA LEU A 43 16.94 -0.67 -0.38
C LEU A 43 16.19 -1.73 0.44
N VAL A 44 16.43 -1.83 1.75
CA VAL A 44 15.81 -2.87 2.61
C VAL A 44 14.28 -2.79 2.66
N PRO A 45 13.64 -1.64 2.98
CA PRO A 45 12.17 -1.52 2.95
C PRO A 45 11.57 -1.75 1.57
N TYR A 46 12.21 -1.26 0.51
CA TYR A 46 11.67 -1.42 -0.85
C TYR A 46 11.69 -2.89 -1.29
N THR A 47 12.82 -3.58 -1.05
CA THR A 47 12.94 -5.01 -1.31
C THR A 47 12.00 -5.84 -0.45
N ALA A 48 11.86 -5.49 0.84
CA ALA A 48 10.92 -6.16 1.75
C ALA A 48 9.46 -5.99 1.32
N LEU A 49 9.05 -4.75 0.97
CA LEU A 49 7.70 -4.48 0.45
C LEU A 49 7.43 -5.30 -0.82
N THR A 50 8.37 -5.34 -1.75
CA THR A 50 8.22 -6.09 -3.00
C THR A 50 8.16 -7.60 -2.74
N ALA A 51 9.03 -8.12 -1.87
CA ALA A 51 9.08 -9.53 -1.48
C ALA A 51 7.82 -9.98 -0.73
N LEU A 52 7.14 -9.08 -0.01
CA LEU A 52 5.87 -9.37 0.67
C LEU A 52 4.66 -9.27 -0.27
N VAL A 53 4.62 -8.22 -1.10
CA VAL A 53 3.50 -7.97 -2.00
C VAL A 53 3.45 -9.02 -3.11
N PHE A 54 4.59 -9.42 -3.67
CA PHE A 54 4.64 -10.37 -4.78
C PHE A 54 3.92 -11.71 -4.50
N PRO A 55 4.22 -12.46 -3.42
CA PRO A 55 3.43 -13.62 -3.05
C PRO A 55 2.02 -13.23 -2.59
N GLY A 56 1.88 -12.07 -1.92
CA GLY A 56 0.61 -11.55 -1.45
C GLY A 56 -0.46 -11.56 -2.55
N VAL A 57 -0.17 -11.02 -3.74
CA VAL A 57 -1.19 -10.90 -4.80
C VAL A 57 -1.65 -12.26 -5.37
N PHE A 58 -0.85 -13.31 -5.29
CA PHE A 58 -1.23 -14.65 -5.76
C PHE A 58 -2.02 -15.46 -4.72
N TYR A 59 -1.78 -15.20 -3.42
CA TYR A 59 -2.42 -15.92 -2.31
C TYR A 59 -3.49 -15.10 -1.58
N CYS A 60 -3.98 -14.00 -2.17
CA CYS A 60 -5.03 -13.16 -1.58
C CYS A 60 -6.38 -13.88 -1.36
N ILE A 61 -6.67 -14.94 -2.13
CA ILE A 61 -7.99 -15.59 -2.17
C ILE A 61 -7.81 -17.09 -1.89
N ASP A 62 -8.07 -17.47 -0.64
CA ASP A 62 -8.17 -18.88 -0.27
C ASP A 62 -9.34 -19.53 -1.03
N ASN A 63 -9.12 -20.71 -1.61
CA ASN A 63 -10.07 -21.51 -2.41
C ASN A 63 -10.18 -21.19 -3.91
N ASN A 64 -9.76 -20.02 -4.41
CA ASN A 64 -9.80 -19.72 -5.85
C ASN A 64 -8.58 -18.91 -6.34
N GLN A 65 -7.49 -19.63 -6.60
CA GLN A 65 -6.26 -19.05 -7.13
C GLN A 65 -6.44 -18.47 -8.54
N TYR A 66 -7.39 -18.98 -9.33
CA TYR A 66 -7.67 -18.46 -10.67
C TYR A 66 -8.17 -17.03 -10.65
N ALA A 67 -9.01 -16.67 -9.67
CA ALA A 67 -9.46 -15.29 -9.51
C ALA A 67 -8.31 -14.33 -9.16
N ALA A 68 -7.34 -14.78 -8.35
CA ALA A 68 -6.14 -14.00 -8.03
C ALA A 68 -5.22 -13.79 -9.26
N TYR A 69 -5.06 -14.81 -10.10
CA TYR A 69 -4.32 -14.68 -11.38
C TYR A 69 -4.99 -13.73 -12.36
N ILE A 70 -6.33 -13.72 -12.44
CA ILE A 70 -7.06 -12.80 -13.31
C ILE A 70 -6.95 -11.36 -12.79
N GLY A 71 -7.13 -11.15 -11.48
CA GLY A 71 -6.97 -9.83 -10.85
C GLY A 71 -5.56 -9.25 -11.03
N THR A 72 -4.52 -10.08 -10.86
CA THR A 72 -3.12 -9.68 -11.12
C THR A 72 -2.86 -9.34 -12.59
N ALA A 73 -3.37 -10.14 -13.53
CA ALA A 73 -3.20 -9.88 -14.95
C ALA A 73 -3.87 -8.55 -15.37
N VAL A 74 -5.08 -8.29 -14.91
CA VAL A 74 -5.79 -7.02 -15.18
C VAL A 74 -5.05 -5.83 -14.56
N ALA A 75 -4.56 -5.97 -13.33
CA ALA A 75 -3.76 -4.94 -12.67
C ALA A 75 -2.47 -4.64 -13.46
N LEU A 76 -1.79 -5.67 -13.95
CA LEU A 76 -0.55 -5.52 -14.73
C LEU A 76 -0.80 -4.78 -16.04
N VAL A 77 -1.85 -5.15 -16.78
CA VAL A 77 -2.22 -4.49 -18.04
C VAL A 77 -2.60 -3.02 -17.79
N ALA A 78 -3.40 -2.75 -16.76
CA ALA A 78 -3.78 -1.38 -16.39
C ALA A 78 -2.56 -0.53 -15.93
N ALA A 79 -1.59 -1.15 -15.25
CA ALA A 79 -0.36 -0.48 -14.85
C ALA A 79 0.54 -0.14 -16.05
N ILE A 80 0.66 -1.04 -17.03
CA ILE A 80 1.42 -0.78 -18.27
C ILE A 80 0.77 0.34 -19.09
N ALA A 81 -0.56 0.44 -19.04
CA ALA A 81 -1.31 1.52 -19.67
C ALA A 81 -1.09 2.92 -19.02
N LYS A 82 -0.18 3.05 -18.03
CA LYS A 82 0.16 4.30 -17.33
C LYS A 82 -1.05 4.99 -16.69
N MET A 83 -2.09 4.22 -16.34
CA MET A 83 -3.26 4.75 -15.64
C MET A 83 -2.89 5.16 -14.20
N SER A 84 -3.66 6.10 -13.64
CA SER A 84 -3.48 6.51 -12.25
C SER A 84 -3.61 5.32 -11.29
N LEU A 85 -2.78 5.29 -10.23
CA LEU A 85 -2.76 4.20 -9.24
C LEU A 85 -4.17 3.85 -8.72
N SER A 86 -4.98 4.87 -8.40
CA SER A 86 -6.36 4.66 -7.92
C SER A 86 -7.24 3.91 -8.92
N VAL A 87 -7.14 4.23 -10.21
CA VAL A 87 -7.91 3.55 -11.26
C VAL A 87 -7.46 2.10 -11.43
N VAL A 88 -6.15 1.83 -11.37
CA VAL A 88 -5.59 0.47 -11.43
C VAL A 88 -6.13 -0.38 -10.29
N VAL A 89 -6.14 0.16 -9.06
CA VAL A 89 -6.67 -0.54 -7.88
C VAL A 89 -8.16 -0.84 -8.03
N LEU A 90 -8.97 0.15 -8.46
CA LEU A 90 -10.40 -0.05 -8.66
C LEU A 90 -10.70 -1.12 -9.71
N LEU A 91 -9.99 -1.10 -10.84
CA LEU A 91 -10.13 -2.10 -11.89
C LEU A 91 -9.71 -3.50 -11.41
N ALA A 92 -8.59 -3.60 -10.69
CA ALA A 92 -8.11 -4.87 -10.16
C ALA A 92 -9.11 -5.48 -9.17
N VAL A 93 -9.66 -4.68 -8.25
CA VAL A 93 -10.67 -5.13 -7.27
C VAL A 93 -11.97 -5.53 -7.97
N ALA A 94 -12.44 -4.74 -8.93
CA ALA A 94 -13.64 -5.07 -9.70
C ALA A 94 -13.46 -6.38 -10.49
N ALA A 95 -12.32 -6.56 -11.16
CA ALA A 95 -12.00 -7.77 -11.90
C ALA A 95 -11.88 -9.00 -10.99
N ALA A 96 -11.21 -8.87 -9.84
CA ALA A 96 -11.11 -9.94 -8.86
C ALA A 96 -12.49 -10.32 -8.31
N TYR A 97 -13.36 -9.35 -8.01
CA TYR A 97 -14.72 -9.60 -7.54
C TYR A 97 -15.56 -10.35 -8.58
N ILE A 98 -15.52 -9.91 -9.85
CA ILE A 98 -16.22 -10.58 -10.95
C ILE A 98 -15.70 -12.02 -11.12
N ALA A 99 -14.38 -12.22 -11.05
CA ALA A 99 -13.76 -13.53 -11.18
C ALA A 99 -14.11 -14.49 -10.02
N ILE A 100 -14.30 -13.98 -8.80
CA ILE A 100 -14.79 -14.79 -7.67
C ILE A 100 -16.26 -15.17 -7.87
N VAL A 101 -17.10 -14.26 -8.37
CA VAL A 101 -18.55 -14.53 -8.55
C VAL A 101 -18.83 -15.47 -9.73
N ALA A 102 -17.97 -15.45 -10.75
CA ALA A 102 -18.14 -16.27 -11.96
C ALA A 102 -17.63 -17.72 -11.82
N VAL A 103 -16.92 -18.06 -10.74
CA VAL A 103 -16.31 -19.37 -10.47
C VAL A 103 -16.96 -19.98 -9.23
#